data_AF-A0A963ZDG4-F1
#
_entry.id   AF-A0A963ZDG4-F1
#
_cell.length_a   1.000
_cell.length_b   1.000
_cell.length_c   1.000
_cell.angle_alpha   90.00
_cell.angle_beta   90.00
_cell.angle_gamma   90.00
#
_symmetry.space_group_name_H-M   'P 1'
#
loop_
_entity.id
_entity.type
_entity.pdbx_description
1 polymer ?
#
loop_
_entity_poly.entity_id
_entity_poly.type
_entity_poly.pdbx_seq_one_letter_code
_entity_poly.pdbx_strand_id
1 'polypeptide(L)'
;MKQTLLLLTGLFISTLMFSQAKAKAVVDYAVENLDKKIDRGECWDLIAFALDHAEAKWEMPFDFGNKIDYKKDALQPGDIISFDGVKFENENGYMTFPMHYAIVYKVVDKDHITILHQNHNNKKVVQTLDLTLSDLKKGTMQFFRVRED
;
A
#
# COMPACT_ATOMS: atom_id res chain seq x y z
N MET A 1 38.73 -46.61 20.95
CA MET A 1 37.96 -46.56 19.67
C MET A 1 36.64 -45.88 19.99
N LYS A 2 36.45 -44.59 19.63
CA LYS A 2 35.64 -44.12 18.48
C LYS A 2 34.32 -44.90 18.40
N GLN A 3 33.15 -44.30 18.65
CA GLN A 3 32.38 -43.50 17.68
C GLN A 3 31.37 -42.62 18.45
N THR A 4 31.40 -41.30 18.29
CA THR A 4 30.65 -40.48 17.33
C THR A 4 29.20 -40.17 17.76
N LEU A 5 29.05 -38.90 18.12
CA LEU A 5 27.88 -38.05 18.30
C LEU A 5 26.86 -38.15 17.15
N LEU A 6 25.56 -38.06 17.45
CA LEU A 6 24.61 -37.38 16.55
C LEU A 6 23.57 -36.61 17.38
N LEU A 7 23.80 -35.31 17.50
CA LEU A 7 22.81 -34.32 17.92
C LEU A 7 21.84 -34.13 16.74
N LEU A 8 20.57 -34.48 16.90
CA LEU A 8 19.50 -34.05 15.99
C LEU A 8 18.92 -32.74 16.52
N THR A 9 19.59 -31.63 16.23
CA THR A 9 18.96 -30.30 16.25
C THR A 9 18.29 -30.10 14.90
N GLY A 10 17.02 -30.50 14.81
CA GLY A 10 16.17 -30.13 13.68
C GLY A 10 15.89 -28.64 13.71
N LEU A 11 16.55 -27.91 12.81
CA LEU A 11 16.31 -26.51 12.49
C LEU A 11 14.91 -26.38 11.85
N PHE A 12 13.96 -25.72 12.51
CA PHE A 12 12.71 -25.26 11.90
C PHE A 12 12.75 -23.73 11.80
N ILE A 13 13.38 -23.24 10.73
CA ILE A 13 13.35 -21.87 10.24
C ILE A 13 13.33 -22.07 8.72
N SER A 14 12.31 -21.75 7.92
CA SER A 14 11.61 -20.47 7.78
C SER A 14 10.34 -20.68 6.95
N THR A 15 9.19 -20.20 7.41
CA THR A 15 7.98 -20.06 6.57
C THR A 15 7.45 -18.63 6.50
N LEU A 16 8.21 -17.63 6.98
CA LEU A 16 7.74 -16.25 7.07
C LEU A 16 7.99 -15.37 5.82
N MET A 17 8.61 -15.88 4.76
CA MET A 17 9.09 -15.02 3.65
C MET A 17 8.21 -14.98 2.40
N PHE A 18 7.07 -15.69 2.37
CA PHE A 18 6.22 -15.75 1.16
C PHE A 18 5.03 -14.79 1.14
N SER A 19 4.62 -14.19 2.27
CA SER A 19 3.35 -13.43 2.32
C SER A 19 3.45 -11.93 1.97
N GLN A 20 4.53 -11.48 1.33
CA GLN A 20 4.70 -10.07 0.91
C GLN A 20 5.28 -9.92 -0.51
N ALA A 21 5.38 -10.99 -1.30
CA ALA A 21 6.00 -10.89 -2.61
C ALA A 21 5.19 -9.98 -3.55
N LYS A 22 3.86 -10.12 -3.54
CA LYS A 22 2.99 -9.30 -4.39
C LYS A 22 2.85 -7.87 -3.87
N ALA A 23 2.71 -7.69 -2.55
CA ALA A 23 2.71 -6.35 -1.95
C ALA A 23 3.99 -5.57 -2.29
N LYS A 24 5.15 -6.23 -2.26
CA LYS A 24 6.42 -5.62 -2.67
C LYS A 24 6.40 -5.26 -4.16
N ALA A 25 5.94 -6.16 -5.04
CA ALA A 25 5.87 -5.90 -6.48
C ALA A 25 4.95 -4.71 -6.83
N VAL A 26 3.84 -4.53 -6.11
CA VAL A 26 2.96 -3.36 -6.22
C VAL A 26 3.73 -2.07 -5.90
N VAL A 27 4.49 -2.05 -4.80
CA VAL A 27 5.30 -0.89 -4.40
C VAL A 27 6.42 -0.62 -5.42
N ASP A 28 7.15 -1.66 -5.81
CA ASP A 28 8.25 -1.56 -6.77
C ASP A 28 7.76 -0.96 -8.09
N TYR A 29 6.65 -1.48 -8.63
CA TYR A 29 6.03 -0.95 -9.85
C TYR A 29 5.73 0.55 -9.74
N ALA A 30 5.12 0.97 -8.63
CA ALA A 30 4.79 2.37 -8.41
C ALA A 30 6.05 3.25 -8.25
N VAL A 31 7.09 2.76 -7.57
CA VAL A 31 8.37 3.47 -7.40
C VAL A 31 9.13 3.61 -8.72
N GLU A 32 9.22 2.56 -9.52
CA GLU A 32 9.87 2.57 -10.84
C GLU A 32 9.18 3.54 -11.82
N ASN A 33 7.93 3.89 -11.54
CA ASN A 33 7.11 4.81 -12.31
C ASN A 33 6.92 6.20 -11.68
N LEU A 34 7.70 6.55 -10.63
CA LEU A 34 7.75 7.91 -10.12
C LEU A 34 8.02 8.93 -11.23
N ASP A 35 7.30 10.06 -11.15
CA ASP A 35 7.33 11.16 -12.11
C ASP A 35 6.88 10.80 -13.54
N LYS A 36 6.37 9.57 -13.75
CA LYS A 36 5.80 9.13 -15.02
C LYS A 36 4.29 9.08 -14.93
N LYS A 37 3.64 9.29 -16.08
CA LYS A 37 2.20 9.10 -16.25
C LYS A 37 1.92 7.63 -16.53
N ILE A 38 1.12 6.98 -15.69
CA ILE A 38 0.58 5.63 -15.98
C ILE A 38 -0.74 5.78 -16.75
N ASP A 39 -0.79 5.17 -17.94
CA ASP A 39 -1.95 5.15 -18.85
C ASP A 39 -2.60 6.54 -19.04
N ARG A 40 -3.88 6.70 -18.67
CA ARG A 40 -4.65 7.94 -18.82
C ARG A 40 -4.28 8.96 -17.75
N GLY A 41 -3.55 8.53 -16.73
CA GLY A 41 -3.04 9.36 -15.66
C GLY A 41 -4.04 9.51 -14.52
N GLU A 42 -5.02 8.63 -14.41
CA GLU A 42 -6.04 8.62 -13.35
C GLU A 42 -5.54 7.85 -12.13
N CYS A 43 -5.99 8.21 -10.91
CA CYS A 43 -5.48 7.59 -9.68
C CYS A 43 -5.66 6.06 -9.67
N TRP A 44 -6.74 5.57 -10.29
CA TRP A 44 -7.02 4.14 -10.39
C TRP A 44 -6.12 3.40 -11.40
N ASP A 45 -5.59 4.08 -12.43
CA ASP A 45 -4.70 3.44 -13.41
C ASP A 45 -3.44 2.91 -12.72
N LEU A 46 -2.89 3.69 -11.78
CA LEU A 46 -1.75 3.26 -10.98
C LEU A 46 -2.07 1.98 -10.18
N ILE A 47 -3.24 1.92 -9.55
CA ILE A 47 -3.64 0.76 -8.73
C ILE A 47 -3.82 -0.48 -9.60
N ALA A 48 -4.56 -0.35 -10.70
CA ALA A 48 -4.83 -1.44 -11.63
C ALA A 48 -3.53 -2.04 -12.18
N PHE A 49 -2.68 -1.20 -12.75
CA PHE A 49 -1.43 -1.67 -13.36
C PHE A 49 -0.45 -2.23 -12.33
N ALA A 50 -0.39 -1.68 -11.11
CA ALA A 50 0.47 -2.21 -10.06
C ALA A 50 0.00 -3.59 -9.58
N LEU A 51 -1.31 -3.78 -9.39
CA LEU A 51 -1.88 -5.08 -9.00
C LEU A 51 -1.74 -6.12 -10.11
N ASP A 52 -1.95 -5.73 -11.37
CA ASP A 52 -1.74 -6.61 -12.53
C ASP A 52 -0.26 -7.01 -12.67
N HIS A 53 0.66 -6.05 -12.52
CA HIS A 53 2.10 -6.32 -12.55
C HIS A 53 2.53 -7.29 -11.46
N ALA A 54 1.92 -7.19 -10.28
CA ALA A 54 2.19 -8.08 -9.15
C ALA A 54 1.48 -9.44 -9.27
N GLU A 55 0.69 -9.68 -10.32
CA GLU A 55 -0.16 -10.87 -10.48
C GLU A 55 -1.07 -11.08 -9.25
N ALA A 56 -1.53 -9.97 -8.65
CA ALA A 56 -2.42 -10.00 -7.50
C ALA A 56 -3.85 -10.33 -7.92
N LYS A 57 -4.62 -10.96 -7.03
CA LYS A 57 -6.06 -11.18 -7.25
C LYS A 57 -6.86 -9.96 -6.82
N TRP A 58 -7.46 -9.29 -7.79
CA TRP A 58 -8.29 -8.11 -7.58
C TRP A 58 -9.38 -8.04 -8.65
N GLU A 59 -10.48 -7.35 -8.36
CA GLU A 59 -11.56 -7.14 -9.30
C GLU A 59 -12.03 -5.68 -9.30
N MET A 60 -12.25 -5.14 -10.49
CA MET A 60 -12.80 -3.80 -10.64
C MET A 60 -14.27 -3.74 -10.18
N PRO A 61 -14.75 -2.61 -9.66
CA PRO A 61 -14.00 -1.37 -9.42
C PRO A 61 -13.47 -1.20 -7.99
N PHE A 62 -13.79 -2.11 -7.05
CA PHE A 62 -13.58 -1.87 -5.61
C PHE A 62 -12.88 -3.00 -4.85
N ASP A 63 -12.59 -4.14 -5.49
CA ASP A 63 -11.96 -5.26 -4.82
C ASP A 63 -10.45 -5.26 -5.02
N PHE A 64 -9.73 -4.52 -4.19
CA PHE A 64 -8.26 -4.42 -4.24
C PHE A 64 -7.54 -5.47 -3.38
N GLY A 65 -8.28 -6.27 -2.61
CA GLY A 65 -7.72 -7.24 -1.69
C GLY A 65 -8.51 -7.38 -0.39
N ASN A 66 -7.85 -7.86 0.66
CA ASN A 66 -8.48 -8.09 1.96
C ASN A 66 -8.59 -6.79 2.74
N LYS A 67 -9.80 -6.39 3.15
CA LYS A 67 -10.00 -5.20 3.97
C LYS A 67 -9.22 -5.31 5.29
N ILE A 68 -8.58 -4.22 5.69
CA ILE A 68 -7.87 -4.10 6.97
C ILE A 68 -8.44 -2.96 7.80
N ASP A 69 -8.46 -3.12 9.12
CA ASP A 69 -8.82 -2.05 10.04
C ASP A 69 -7.54 -1.36 10.51
N TYR A 70 -7.12 -0.28 9.84
CA TYR A 70 -5.86 0.41 10.15
C TYR A 70 -5.77 0.97 11.59
N LYS A 71 -6.88 0.98 12.34
CA LYS A 71 -6.88 1.35 13.77
C LYS A 71 -6.52 0.18 14.68
N LYS A 72 -6.58 -1.06 14.17
CA LYS A 72 -6.28 -2.29 14.91
C LYS A 72 -5.09 -3.03 14.32
N ASP A 73 -5.00 -3.06 13.01
CA ASP A 73 -3.98 -3.75 12.23
C ASP A 73 -2.85 -2.79 11.86
N ALA A 74 -1.61 -3.27 11.92
CA ALA A 74 -0.49 -2.50 11.40
C ALA A 74 -0.62 -2.36 9.88
N LEU A 75 -0.48 -1.13 9.39
CA LEU A 75 -0.31 -0.85 7.97
C LEU A 75 1.03 -1.40 7.48
N GLN A 76 1.08 -1.75 6.21
CA GLN A 76 2.26 -2.27 5.53
C GLN A 76 2.46 -1.59 4.18
N PRO A 77 3.71 -1.43 3.71
CA PRO A 77 3.96 -1.09 2.33
C PRO A 77 3.23 -2.03 1.37
N GLY A 78 2.57 -1.47 0.36
CA GLY A 78 1.74 -2.19 -0.61
C GLY A 78 0.26 -2.24 -0.24
N ASP A 79 -0.14 -1.89 0.98
CA ASP A 79 -1.57 -1.73 1.30
C ASP A 79 -2.19 -0.65 0.39
N ILE A 80 -3.37 -0.90 -0.14
CA ILE A 80 -4.11 0.02 -1.00
C ILE A 80 -5.06 0.86 -0.14
N ILE A 81 -5.16 2.15 -0.43
CA ILE A 81 -6.09 3.08 0.23
C ILE A 81 -7.16 3.52 -0.77
N SER A 82 -8.42 3.46 -0.37
CA SER A 82 -9.53 4.14 -1.03
C SER A 82 -9.98 5.32 -0.16
N PHE A 83 -10.10 6.49 -0.78
CA PHE A 83 -10.58 7.72 -0.16
C PHE A 83 -11.96 8.07 -0.70
N ASP A 84 -12.89 8.37 0.20
CA ASP A 84 -14.23 8.86 -0.12
C ASP A 84 -14.54 10.12 0.69
N GLY A 85 -14.59 11.27 -0.01
CA GLY A 85 -14.91 12.58 0.54
C GLY A 85 -13.94 13.03 1.64
N VAL A 86 -12.67 12.62 1.55
CA VAL A 86 -11.67 12.81 2.61
C VAL A 86 -11.15 14.25 2.65
N LYS A 87 -11.04 14.81 3.85
CA LYS A 87 -10.33 16.06 4.14
C LYS A 87 -9.35 15.83 5.28
N PHE A 88 -8.07 16.08 5.03
CA PHE A 88 -7.05 16.24 6.07
C PHE A 88 -6.84 17.73 6.31
N GLU A 89 -6.72 18.13 7.57
CA GLU A 89 -6.58 19.54 7.95
C GLU A 89 -5.78 19.67 9.26
N ASN A 90 -4.79 20.56 9.20
CA ASN A 90 -3.93 20.95 10.33
C ASN A 90 -3.65 22.46 10.29
N GLU A 91 -2.76 22.92 11.15
CA GLU A 91 -2.37 24.33 11.26
C GLU A 91 -1.78 24.92 9.96
N ASN A 92 -1.22 24.08 9.09
CA ASN A 92 -0.61 24.49 7.83
C ASN A 92 -1.61 24.51 6.65
N GLY A 93 -2.87 24.16 6.87
CA GLY A 93 -3.93 24.18 5.88
C GLY A 93 -4.65 22.85 5.73
N TYR A 94 -5.20 22.59 4.55
CA TYR A 94 -5.97 21.39 4.28
C TYR A 94 -5.68 20.80 2.90
N MET A 95 -5.92 19.50 2.77
CA MET A 95 -5.94 18.77 1.51
C MET A 95 -7.21 17.91 1.41
N THR A 96 -7.69 17.67 0.20
CA THR A 96 -8.93 16.90 -0.02
C THR A 96 -8.76 15.81 -1.06
N PHE A 97 -9.48 14.71 -0.86
CA PHE A 97 -9.58 13.57 -1.77
C PHE A 97 -11.06 13.23 -1.97
N PRO A 98 -11.71 13.73 -3.03
CA PRO A 98 -13.13 13.47 -3.28
C PRO A 98 -13.41 11.98 -3.51
N MET A 99 -12.81 11.40 -4.54
CA MET A 99 -12.73 9.95 -4.77
C MET A 99 -11.31 9.70 -5.25
N HIS A 100 -10.53 8.94 -4.48
CA HIS A 100 -9.11 8.77 -4.77
C HIS A 100 -8.60 7.41 -4.34
N TYR A 101 -7.49 6.99 -4.93
CA TYR A 101 -6.80 5.76 -4.57
C TYR A 101 -5.30 6.00 -4.45
N ALA A 102 -4.66 5.25 -3.56
CA ALA A 102 -3.22 5.32 -3.34
C ALA A 102 -2.65 3.99 -2.86
N ILE A 103 -1.34 3.84 -2.96
CA ILE A 103 -0.57 2.73 -2.41
C ILE A 103 0.21 3.24 -1.20
N VAL A 104 0.17 2.55 -0.07
CA VAL A 104 1.06 2.82 1.07
C VAL A 104 2.48 2.49 0.63
N TYR A 105 3.35 3.48 0.58
CA TYR A 105 4.76 3.30 0.25
C TYR A 105 5.61 3.04 1.48
N LYS A 106 5.44 3.88 2.52
CA LYS A 106 6.20 3.79 3.77
C LYS A 106 5.27 3.96 4.96
N VAL A 107 5.54 3.19 6.00
CA VAL A 107 4.91 3.35 7.31
C VAL A 107 6.00 3.84 8.25
N VAL A 108 5.91 5.11 8.64
CA VAL A 108 6.89 5.73 9.56
C VAL A 108 6.55 5.35 10.99
N ASP A 109 5.26 5.47 11.33
CA ASP A 109 4.68 4.95 12.56
C ASP A 109 3.16 4.71 12.35
N LYS A 110 2.40 4.53 13.45
CA LYS A 110 0.96 4.26 13.41
C LYS A 110 0.10 5.41 12.86
N ASP A 111 0.63 6.63 12.86
CA ASP A 111 -0.07 7.86 12.48
C ASP A 111 0.53 8.51 11.24
N HIS A 112 1.77 8.19 10.89
CA HIS A 112 2.49 8.80 9.77
C HIS A 112 2.81 7.77 8.67
N ILE A 113 2.32 8.03 7.46
CA ILE A 113 2.59 7.21 6.28
C ILE A 113 2.99 8.08 5.08
N THR A 114 3.76 7.49 4.16
CA THR A 114 3.95 8.04 2.81
C THR A 114 3.15 7.19 1.84
N ILE A 115 2.41 7.83 0.93
CA ILE A 115 1.65 7.17 -0.12
C ILE A 115 2.25 7.44 -1.51
N LEU A 116 2.01 6.54 -2.45
CA LEU A 116 2.21 6.70 -3.89
C LEU A 116 0.84 6.83 -4.55
N HIS A 117 0.65 7.88 -5.35
CA HIS A 117 -0.61 8.14 -6.03
C HIS A 117 -0.39 8.95 -7.31
N GLN A 118 -1.40 9.06 -8.17
CA GLN A 118 -1.39 9.99 -9.29
C GLN A 118 -2.74 10.71 -9.41
N ASN A 119 -2.80 11.74 -10.27
CA ASN A 119 -3.97 12.60 -10.46
C ASN A 119 -4.41 13.40 -9.23
N HIS A 120 -3.47 13.94 -8.48
CA HIS A 120 -3.77 14.87 -7.38
C HIS A 120 -3.26 16.26 -7.74
N ASN A 121 -4.07 17.29 -7.47
CA ASN A 121 -3.78 18.69 -7.83
C ASN A 121 -3.42 18.89 -9.32
N ASN A 122 -4.18 18.25 -10.22
CA ASN A 122 -3.96 18.27 -11.68
C ASN A 122 -2.61 17.71 -12.16
N LYS A 123 -1.89 16.96 -11.32
CA LYS A 123 -0.66 16.24 -11.71
C LYS A 123 -0.98 14.80 -12.06
N LYS A 124 -0.93 14.47 -13.35
CA LYS A 124 -1.19 13.13 -13.89
C LYS A 124 0.05 12.23 -13.92
N VAL A 125 0.90 12.33 -12.92
CA VAL A 125 2.11 11.51 -12.76
C VAL A 125 2.10 10.85 -11.39
N VAL A 126 2.78 9.71 -11.26
CA VAL A 126 3.01 9.10 -9.96
C VAL A 126 3.86 10.03 -9.11
N GLN A 127 3.38 10.34 -7.93
CA GLN A 127 4.02 11.22 -6.95
C GLN A 127 3.85 10.65 -5.55
N THR A 128 4.63 11.15 -4.61
CA THR A 128 4.50 10.82 -3.19
C THR A 128 3.75 11.91 -2.43
N LEU A 129 3.12 11.51 -1.33
CA LEU A 129 2.56 12.43 -0.36
C LEU A 129 2.66 11.82 1.05
N ASP A 130 3.12 12.61 2.01
CA ASP A 130 3.09 12.24 3.41
C ASP A 130 1.73 12.59 4.02
N LEU A 131 1.16 11.67 4.79
CA LEU A 131 -0.11 11.81 5.48
C LEU A 131 0.07 11.57 6.97
N THR A 132 -0.50 12.46 7.76
CA THR A 132 -0.76 12.26 9.19
C THR A 132 -2.21 11.83 9.35
N LEU A 133 -2.45 10.58 9.76
CA LEU A 133 -3.79 9.98 9.78
C LEU A 133 -4.72 10.67 10.78
N SER A 134 -4.18 11.22 11.87
CA SER A 134 -4.91 12.00 12.88
C SER A 134 -5.38 13.39 12.40
N ASP A 135 -4.87 13.88 11.26
CA ASP A 135 -5.34 15.11 10.64
C ASP A 135 -6.67 14.92 9.88
N LEU A 136 -7.16 13.69 9.74
CA LEU A 136 -8.45 13.40 9.12
C LEU A 136 -9.60 14.09 9.85
N LYS A 137 -10.31 15.01 9.18
CA LYS A 137 -11.49 15.71 9.74
C LYS A 137 -12.82 15.27 9.14
N LYS A 138 -12.81 14.78 7.90
CA LYS A 138 -14.01 14.37 7.18
C LYS A 138 -13.69 13.25 6.20
N GLY A 139 -14.70 12.45 5.87
CA GLY A 139 -14.64 11.39 4.86
C GLY A 139 -14.23 10.05 5.44
N THR A 140 -14.12 9.06 4.56
CA THR A 140 -13.78 7.69 4.92
C THR A 140 -12.54 7.25 4.17
N MET A 141 -11.65 6.56 4.89
CA MET A 141 -10.58 5.79 4.28
C MET A 141 -10.84 4.31 4.50
N GLN A 142 -10.72 3.52 3.43
CA GLN A 142 -10.70 2.06 3.50
C GLN A 142 -9.33 1.58 3.05
N PHE A 143 -8.78 0.60 3.76
CA PHE A 143 -7.48 0.03 3.47
C PHE A 143 -7.64 -1.43 3.08
N PHE A 144 -6.80 -1.88 2.14
CA PHE A 144 -6.84 -3.24 1.60
C PHE A 144 -5.43 -3.81 1.55
N ARG A 145 -5.26 -5.03 2.05
CA ARG A 145 -4.04 -5.81 1.90
C ARG A 145 -4.10 -6.65 0.64
N VAL A 146 -3.06 -6.55 -0.17
CA VAL A 146 -2.90 -7.33 -1.40
C VAL A 146 -3.00 -8.83 -1.08
N ARG A 147 -3.75 -9.57 -1.91
CA ARG A 147 -3.86 -11.03 -1.79
C ARG A 147 -2.65 -11.71 -2.41
N GLU A 148 -2.09 -12.68 -1.71
CA GLU A 148 -0.89 -13.40 -2.13
C GLU A 148 -1.21 -14.73 -2.87
N ASP A 149 -2.41 -15.29 -2.64
CA ASP A 149 -2.84 -16.61 -3.13
C ASP A 149 -3.60 -16.58 -4.45
#